data_AF-A0A955VBJ7-F1
#
_entry.id   AF-A0A955VBJ7-F1
#
_cell.length_a   1.000
_cell.length_b   1.000
_cell.length_c   1.000
_cell.angle_alpha   90.00
_cell.angle_beta   90.00
_cell.angle_gamma   90.00
#
_symmetry.space_group_name_H-M   'P 1'
#
loop_
_entity.id
_entity.type
_entity.pdbx_description
1 polymer ?
#
loop_
_entity_poly.entity_id
_entity_poly.type
_entity_poly.pdbx_seq_one_letter_code
_entity_poly.pdbx_strand_id
1 'polypeptide(L)'
;DAADPCPLLPLADGEATHVDTDGDGIGDACDVDPDDDGVLGSADDCPLVADPDQVDTDGDGLGDACDGDDDGDGLSDDEEAIIGSDPLDDDT
;
A
#
# COMPACT_ATOMS: atom_id res chain seq x y z
N ASP A 1 1.13 12.36 -25.21
CA ASP A 1 1.61 13.18 -24.10
C ASP A 1 0.68 12.87 -22.96
N ALA A 2 1.08 12.00 -22.05
CA ALA A 2 0.37 11.92 -20.78
C ALA A 2 0.67 13.24 -20.10
N ALA A 3 -0.36 14.02 -19.77
CA ALA A 3 -0.14 15.24 -19.03
C ALA A 3 0.52 14.85 -17.71
N ASP A 4 1.47 15.66 -17.24
CA ASP A 4 2.08 15.50 -15.92
C ASP A 4 0.96 15.44 -14.86
N PRO A 5 0.78 14.33 -14.14
CA PRO A 5 -0.35 14.17 -13.22
C PRO A 5 -0.13 14.91 -11.90
N CYS A 6 1.08 15.45 -11.64
CA CYS A 6 1.32 16.43 -10.57
C CYS A 6 2.01 17.70 -11.10
N PRO A 7 1.30 18.58 -11.84
CA PRO A 7 1.89 19.74 -12.53
C PRO A 7 2.59 20.78 -11.63
N LEU A 8 2.28 20.76 -10.33
CA LEU A 8 2.84 21.68 -9.35
C LEU A 8 4.04 21.10 -8.59
N LEU A 9 4.34 19.81 -8.80
CA LEU A 9 5.47 19.12 -8.20
C LEU A 9 6.56 18.92 -9.25
N PRO A 10 7.84 19.11 -8.90
CA PRO A 10 8.93 18.79 -9.81
C PRO A 10 9.09 17.27 -9.89
N LEU A 11 9.27 16.76 -11.12
CA LEU A 11 9.75 15.40 -11.34
C LEU A 11 11.13 15.24 -10.69
N ALA A 12 11.35 14.09 -10.03
CA ALA A 12 12.68 13.72 -9.56
C ALA A 12 13.64 13.55 -10.77
N ASP A 13 14.94 13.74 -10.53
CA ASP A 13 15.96 13.66 -11.58
C ASP A 13 15.94 12.28 -12.26
N GLY A 14 15.43 12.22 -13.49
CA GLY A 14 15.36 11.00 -14.29
C GLY A 14 13.95 10.44 -14.50
N GLU A 15 12.95 10.96 -13.80
CA GLU A 15 11.55 10.56 -13.98
C GLU A 15 10.89 11.36 -15.12
N ALA A 16 10.11 10.67 -15.96
CA ALA A 16 9.44 11.27 -17.10
C ALA A 16 8.00 11.73 -16.79
N THR A 17 7.38 11.16 -15.77
CA THR A 17 6.02 11.43 -15.28
C THR A 17 5.95 11.04 -13.80
N HIS A 18 4.99 11.59 -13.06
CA HIS A 18 4.67 11.08 -11.72
C HIS A 18 3.92 9.75 -11.84
N VAL A 19 4.11 8.87 -10.85
CA VAL A 19 3.30 7.64 -10.67
C VAL A 19 1.87 8.06 -10.32
N ASP A 20 0.93 7.24 -10.75
CA ASP A 20 -0.53 7.41 -10.69
C ASP A 20 -1.08 5.98 -10.53
N THR A 21 -1.31 5.59 -9.29
CA THR A 21 -1.57 4.21 -8.85
C THR A 21 -3.00 3.78 -9.16
N ASP A 22 -3.99 4.65 -8.96
CA ASP A 22 -5.40 4.41 -9.29
C ASP A 22 -5.76 4.75 -10.75
N GLY A 23 -4.95 5.56 -11.44
CA GLY A 23 -5.15 5.96 -12.82
C GLY A 23 -6.20 7.04 -13.01
N ASP A 24 -6.52 7.83 -11.98
CA ASP A 24 -7.54 8.90 -12.05
C ASP A 24 -7.04 10.17 -12.78
N GLY A 25 -5.72 10.26 -12.99
CA GLY A 25 -5.03 11.36 -13.65
C GLY A 25 -4.43 12.40 -12.69
N ILE A 26 -4.48 12.16 -11.38
CA ILE A 26 -3.74 12.83 -10.32
C ILE A 26 -2.62 11.86 -9.88
N GLY A 27 -1.40 12.36 -9.71
CA GLY A 27 -0.29 11.47 -9.35
C GLY A 27 -0.23 11.23 -7.85
N ASP A 28 0.29 10.08 -7.41
CA ASP A 28 0.35 9.67 -5.99
C ASP A 28 0.93 10.75 -5.07
N ALA A 29 1.91 11.53 -5.56
CA ALA A 29 2.57 12.58 -4.78
C ALA A 29 1.68 13.80 -4.50
N CYS A 30 0.60 13.97 -5.26
CA CYS A 30 -0.37 15.06 -5.13
C CYS A 30 -1.82 14.57 -5.00
N ASP A 31 -2.04 13.25 -4.91
CA ASP A 31 -3.30 12.63 -4.54
C ASP A 31 -3.44 12.54 -3.01
N VAL A 32 -4.69 12.57 -2.53
CA VAL A 32 -5.06 12.33 -1.14
C VAL A 32 -5.51 10.89 -0.88
N ASP A 33 -5.78 10.13 -1.94
CA ASP A 33 -6.29 8.74 -1.96
C ASP A 33 -5.67 7.99 -3.17
N PRO A 34 -4.35 7.69 -3.15
CA PRO A 34 -3.63 7.24 -4.35
C PRO A 34 -4.08 5.89 -4.93
N ASP A 35 -4.88 5.12 -4.21
CA ASP A 35 -5.37 3.80 -4.62
C ASP A 35 -6.92 3.71 -4.73
N ASP A 36 -7.64 4.82 -4.52
CA ASP A 36 -9.10 4.99 -4.65
C ASP A 36 -9.91 3.95 -3.86
N ASP A 37 -9.45 3.64 -2.65
CA ASP A 37 -10.09 2.67 -1.76
C ASP A 37 -11.09 3.34 -0.78
N GLY A 38 -11.00 4.67 -0.65
CA GLY A 38 -11.86 5.52 0.15
C GLY A 38 -11.35 5.81 1.56
N VAL A 39 -10.16 5.33 1.92
CA VAL A 39 -9.41 5.62 3.13
C VAL A 39 -8.32 6.63 2.80
N LEU A 40 -8.13 7.64 3.67
CA LEU A 40 -7.35 8.82 3.30
C LEU A 40 -6.11 8.98 4.16
N GLY A 41 -4.97 9.17 3.51
CA GLY A 41 -3.74 9.71 4.10
C GLY A 41 -3.21 8.87 5.26
N SER A 42 -3.15 9.42 6.48
CA SER A 42 -2.58 8.69 7.63
C SER A 42 -3.56 7.75 8.32
N ALA A 43 -4.79 7.65 7.81
CA ALA A 43 -5.74 6.65 8.26
C ALA A 43 -5.70 5.39 7.39
N ASP A 44 -4.92 5.44 6.31
CA ASP A 44 -4.68 4.38 5.35
C ASP A 44 -3.35 3.71 5.71
N ASP A 45 -3.41 2.45 6.16
CA ASP A 45 -2.24 1.64 6.50
C ASP A 45 -1.57 1.01 5.28
N CYS A 46 -2.23 1.08 4.11
CA CYS A 46 -1.73 0.64 2.82
C CYS A 46 -1.88 1.68 1.69
N PRO A 47 -1.16 2.83 1.73
CA PRO A 47 -1.41 4.01 0.88
C PRO A 47 -1.34 3.87 -0.65
N LEU A 48 -1.02 2.68 -1.15
CA LEU A 48 -0.84 2.36 -2.57
C LEU A 48 -1.46 0.99 -2.92
N VAL A 49 -2.20 0.37 -2.00
CA VAL A 49 -2.81 -0.95 -2.16
C VAL A 49 -4.21 -0.90 -1.57
N ALA A 50 -5.20 -0.77 -2.46
CA ALA A 50 -6.59 -0.60 -2.04
C ALA A 50 -7.08 -1.71 -1.08
N ASP A 51 -7.39 -1.32 0.16
CA ASP A 51 -7.92 -2.19 1.21
C ASP A 51 -8.93 -1.44 2.12
N PRO A 52 -10.18 -1.22 1.64
CA PRO A 52 -11.15 -0.38 2.36
C PRO A 52 -11.53 -0.85 3.78
N ASP A 53 -11.14 -2.08 4.14
CA ASP A 53 -11.39 -2.70 5.44
C ASP A 53 -10.27 -2.44 6.47
N GLN A 54 -9.05 -2.06 6.04
CA GLN A 54 -7.91 -1.63 6.86
C GLN A 54 -7.64 -2.62 8.01
N VAL A 55 -7.44 -3.87 7.62
CA VAL A 55 -7.15 -4.95 8.57
C VAL A 55 -5.66 -4.91 8.85
N ASP A 56 -5.30 -4.84 10.12
CA ASP A 56 -3.93 -4.82 10.63
C ASP A 56 -3.90 -5.82 11.79
N THR A 57 -3.49 -7.06 11.49
CA THR A 57 -3.63 -8.22 12.38
C THR A 57 -2.62 -8.18 13.54
N ASP A 58 -1.39 -7.75 13.30
CA ASP A 58 -0.33 -7.67 14.32
C ASP A 58 -0.28 -6.30 15.05
N GLY A 59 -0.90 -5.27 14.49
CA GLY A 59 -0.99 -3.93 15.05
C GLY A 59 0.28 -3.08 14.87
N ASP A 60 1.12 -3.37 13.87
CA ASP A 60 2.35 -2.62 13.60
C ASP A 60 2.12 -1.30 12.82
N GLY A 61 0.95 -1.18 12.20
CA GLY A 61 0.50 -0.03 11.42
C GLY A 61 0.71 -0.15 9.91
N LEU A 62 1.08 -1.33 9.40
CA LEU A 62 0.90 -1.78 8.03
C LEU A 62 -0.35 -2.68 7.97
N GLY A 63 -1.21 -2.49 6.98
CA GLY A 63 -2.36 -3.37 6.81
C GLY A 63 -1.96 -4.71 6.19
N ASP A 64 -2.71 -5.78 6.48
CA ASP A 64 -2.54 -7.14 5.93
C ASP A 64 -2.50 -7.14 4.38
N ALA A 65 -3.00 -6.08 3.72
CA ALA A 65 -2.93 -5.95 2.27
C ALA A 65 -1.53 -5.57 1.73
N CYS A 66 -0.68 -4.99 2.57
CA CYS A 66 0.64 -4.48 2.21
C CYS A 66 1.76 -4.80 3.22
N ASP A 67 1.42 -5.47 4.32
CA ASP A 67 2.36 -6.20 5.15
C ASP A 67 2.78 -7.52 4.45
N GLY A 68 3.90 -8.10 4.88
CA GLY A 68 4.37 -9.39 4.39
C GLY A 68 4.63 -10.40 5.51
N ASP A 69 4.15 -10.11 6.72
CA ASP A 69 4.22 -10.88 7.97
C ASP A 69 2.99 -10.50 8.80
N ASP A 70 1.79 -10.82 8.29
CA ASP A 70 0.50 -10.25 8.75
C ASP A 70 0.23 -10.49 10.27
N ASP A 71 0.80 -11.52 10.88
CA ASP A 71 0.65 -11.83 12.31
C ASP A 71 1.86 -11.47 13.19
N GLY A 72 2.96 -11.02 12.58
CA GLY A 72 4.18 -10.57 13.25
C GLY A 72 4.95 -11.68 13.99
N ASP A 73 4.76 -12.96 13.63
CA ASP A 73 5.46 -14.09 14.24
C ASP A 73 6.92 -14.25 13.74
N GLY A 74 7.25 -13.54 12.64
CA GLY A 74 8.58 -13.51 12.02
C GLY A 74 8.75 -14.50 10.86
N LEU A 75 7.68 -15.16 10.41
CA LEU A 75 7.58 -15.90 9.16
C LEU A 75 6.76 -15.09 8.17
N SER A 76 7.33 -14.80 7.01
CA SER A 76 6.55 -14.07 5.98
C SER A 76 5.37 -14.89 5.46
N ASP A 77 4.29 -14.24 5.00
CA ASP A 77 3.11 -14.94 4.46
C ASP A 77 3.47 -15.90 3.30
N ASP A 78 4.50 -15.54 2.53
CA ASP A 78 5.07 -16.39 1.47
C ASP A 78 5.72 -17.67 2.04
N GLU A 79 6.44 -17.58 3.15
CA GLU A 79 7.04 -18.72 3.86
C GLU A 79 5.97 -19.60 4.50
N GLU A 80 4.96 -18.96 5.09
CA GLU A 80 3.81 -19.61 5.70
C GLU A 80 2.95 -20.37 4.69
N ALA A 81 2.69 -19.77 3.53
CA ALA A 81 2.02 -20.44 2.42
C ALA A 81 2.76 -21.71 1.96
N ILE A 82 4.09 -21.75 2.09
CA ILE A 82 4.92 -22.91 1.75
C ILE A 82 4.84 -24.00 2.82
N ILE A 83 4.86 -23.63 4.10
CA ILE A 83 4.86 -24.60 5.22
C ILE A 83 3.44 -25.00 5.64
N GLY A 84 2.44 -24.24 5.22
CA GLY A 84 1.02 -24.45 5.50
C GLY A 84 0.60 -24.00 6.91
N SER A 85 1.23 -22.95 7.46
CA SER A 85 0.70 -22.19 8.60
C SER A 85 -0.36 -21.18 8.12
N ASP A 86 -0.98 -20.49 9.08
CA ASP A 86 -2.03 -19.50 8.84
C ASP A 86 -1.46 -18.10 9.02
N PRO A 87 -1.35 -17.27 7.95
CA PRO A 87 -0.72 -15.96 8.05
C PRO A 87 -1.34 -14.96 9.01
N LEU A 88 -2.52 -15.26 9.54
CA LEU A 88 -3.24 -14.37 10.44
C LEU A 88 -3.26 -14.87 11.90
N ASP A 89 -2.50 -15.91 12.24
CA ASP A 89 -2.50 -16.53 13.57
C ASP A 89 -1.08 -16.86 14.05
N ASP A 90 -0.57 -16.03 14.99
CA ASP A 90 0.74 -16.19 15.64
C ASP A 90 0.92 -17.62 16.17
N ASP A 91 1.60 -18.44 15.36
CA ASP A 91 1.78 -19.87 15.58
C ASP A 91 2.86 -20.14 16.66
N THR A 92 3.58 -19.11 17.13
CA THR A 92 4.60 -19.03 18.22
C THR A 92 5.86 -19.91 18.16
#